data_AF-A0A0T9URG8-F1
#
_entry.id   AF-A0A0T9URG8-F1
#
_cell.length_a   1.000
_cell.length_b   1.000
_cell.length_c   1.000
_cell.angle_alpha   90.00
_cell.angle_beta   90.00
_cell.angle_gamma   90.00
#
_symmetry.space_group_name_H-M   'P 1'
#
loop_
_entity.id
_entity.type
_entity.pdbx_description
1 polymer ?
#
loop_
_entity_poly.entity_id
_entity_poly.type
_entity_poly.pdbx_seq_one_letter_code
_entity_poly.pdbx_strand_id
1 'polypeptide(L)'
;MAGKTFNQNPFIFEDYIEIETRGRKRTVARGEKFQTPEGDKYEKVIHSIQEVDKAKFVKIFISRVRVLFDLTLTGNKLFYIFMFVMSDVIGKDEVYMNFEKAKDIAAQCDFNLSNPVYYRGIKELIDKKIIAQSKSKYIYYINPAVLFNGDRAKFIEEIRVKEEKKLK
;
A
#
# COMPACT_ATOMS: atom_id res chain seq x y z
N MET A 1 -12.06 -38.04 -7.75
CA MET A 1 -11.28 -37.79 -8.96
C MET A 1 -9.84 -38.18 -8.66
N ALA A 2 -9.28 -39.16 -9.38
CA ALA A 2 -7.88 -39.52 -9.23
C ALA A 2 -7.00 -38.36 -9.74
N GLY A 3 -6.03 -37.90 -8.94
CA GLY A 3 -5.11 -36.84 -9.34
C GLY A 3 -4.23 -37.30 -10.50
N LYS A 4 -3.94 -36.40 -11.45
CA LYS A 4 -2.93 -36.64 -12.51
C LYS A 4 -1.59 -37.01 -11.86
N THR A 5 -1.00 -38.12 -12.31
CA THR A 5 0.38 -38.51 -11.96
C THR A 5 1.33 -38.06 -13.07
N PHE A 6 2.55 -37.65 -12.69
CA PHE A 6 3.56 -37.14 -13.62
C PHE A 6 4.87 -37.91 -13.43
N ASN A 7 5.53 -38.28 -14.52
CA ASN A 7 6.81 -39.00 -14.51
C ASN A 7 8.02 -38.10 -14.24
N GLN A 8 7.85 -36.78 -14.40
CA GLN A 8 8.84 -35.74 -14.14
C GLN A 8 8.14 -34.56 -13.47
N ASN A 9 8.90 -33.66 -12.83
CA ASN A 9 8.33 -32.52 -12.12
C ASN A 9 7.64 -31.56 -13.11
N PRO A 10 6.29 -31.44 -13.09
CA PRO A 10 5.55 -30.64 -14.06
C PRO A 10 5.80 -29.13 -13.90
N PHE A 11 6.32 -28.68 -12.76
CA PHE A 11 6.55 -27.27 -12.46
C PHE A 11 7.88 -26.72 -13.00
N ILE A 12 8.69 -27.54 -13.69
CA ILE A 12 10.02 -27.13 -14.19
C ILE A 12 9.94 -26.57 -15.62
N PHE A 13 8.91 -26.94 -16.39
CA PHE A 13 8.85 -26.71 -17.83
C PHE A 13 7.98 -25.52 -18.26
N GLU A 14 7.20 -24.94 -17.34
CA GLU A 14 6.35 -23.79 -17.61
C GLU A 14 6.95 -22.51 -17.01
N ASP A 15 6.99 -21.43 -17.79
CA ASP A 15 7.46 -20.10 -17.35
C ASP A 15 6.47 -19.44 -16.37
N TYR A 16 5.20 -19.85 -16.38
CA TYR A 16 4.18 -19.43 -15.43
C TYR A 16 3.16 -20.54 -15.20
N ILE A 17 2.57 -20.58 -14.00
CA ILE A 17 1.51 -21.49 -13.61
C ILE A 17 0.33 -20.65 -13.12
N GLU A 18 -0.82 -20.80 -13.76
CA GLU A 18 -2.06 -20.19 -13.27
C GLU A 18 -2.70 -21.08 -12.20
N ILE A 19 -3.00 -20.49 -11.04
CA ILE A 19 -3.65 -21.18 -9.93
C ILE A 19 -4.94 -20.45 -9.59
N GLU A 20 -6.07 -21.07 -9.91
CA GLU A 20 -7.36 -20.60 -9.41
C GLU A 20 -7.52 -21.00 -7.94
N THR A 21 -7.72 -20.01 -7.07
CA THR A 21 -8.08 -20.23 -5.67
C THR A 21 -9.47 -19.64 -5.42
N ARG A 22 -10.19 -20.08 -4.36
CA ARG A 22 -11.57 -19.65 -4.07
C ARG A 22 -11.76 -18.13 -4.21
N GLY A 23 -12.35 -17.71 -5.33
CA GLY A 23 -12.70 -16.32 -5.64
C GLY A 23 -11.51 -15.37 -5.92
N ARG A 24 -10.31 -15.88 -6.20
CA ARG A 24 -9.14 -15.05 -6.55
C ARG A 24 -8.34 -15.73 -7.67
N LYS A 25 -8.20 -15.04 -8.80
CA LYS A 25 -7.26 -15.44 -9.86
C LYS A 25 -5.84 -15.19 -9.37
N ARG A 26 -5.07 -16.23 -9.05
CA ARG A 26 -3.65 -16.08 -8.72
C ARG A 26 -2.81 -16.58 -9.89
N THR A 27 -2.06 -15.68 -10.52
CA THR A 27 -1.10 -16.06 -11.55
C THR A 27 0.27 -16.15 -10.91
N VAL A 28 0.81 -17.36 -10.74
CA VAL A 28 2.15 -17.58 -10.19
C VAL A 28 3.13 -17.71 -11.35
N ALA A 29 3.80 -16.62 -11.71
CA ALA A 29 4.84 -16.63 -12.75
C ALA A 29 6.22 -16.93 -12.16
N ARG A 30 7.03 -17.76 -12.81
CA ARG A 30 8.41 -18.04 -12.40
C ARG A 30 9.32 -16.89 -12.84
N GLY A 31 9.58 -15.97 -11.91
CA GLY A 31 10.68 -15.02 -11.98
C GLY A 31 10.46 -13.86 -12.96
N GLU A 32 10.12 -12.69 -12.42
CA GLU A 32 10.41 -11.43 -13.12
C GLU A 32 11.91 -11.13 -12.90
N LYS A 33 12.65 -10.77 -13.96
CA LYS A 33 13.96 -10.13 -13.78
C LYS A 33 13.74 -8.82 -13.02
N PHE A 34 14.24 -8.72 -11.79
CA PHE A 34 14.34 -7.43 -11.12
C PHE A 34 15.74 -6.86 -11.37
N GLN A 35 15.80 -5.71 -12.04
CA GLN A 35 17.03 -4.90 -12.04
C GLN A 35 17.19 -4.32 -10.64
N THR A 36 18.15 -4.86 -9.90
CA THR A 36 18.63 -4.26 -8.67
C THR A 36 19.88 -3.41 -8.98
N PRO A 37 20.23 -2.42 -8.15
CA PRO A 37 21.51 -1.69 -8.29
C PRO A 37 22.76 -2.60 -8.26
N GLU A 38 22.60 -3.86 -7.85
CA GLU A 38 23.66 -4.86 -7.66
C GLU A 38 23.76 -5.88 -8.82
N GLY A 39 22.93 -5.74 -9.87
CA GLY A 39 22.90 -6.61 -11.06
C GLY A 39 21.64 -7.48 -11.21
N ASP A 40 21.65 -8.33 -12.25
CA ASP A 40 20.57 -9.28 -12.56
C ASP A 40 20.59 -10.43 -11.54
N LYS A 41 19.62 -10.46 -10.62
CA LYS A 41 19.38 -11.59 -9.71
C LYS A 41 18.14 -12.37 -10.17
N TYR A 42 18.26 -13.70 -10.21
CA TYR A 42 17.12 -14.60 -10.47
C TYR A 42 16.39 -14.87 -9.16
N GLU A 43 15.26 -14.21 -8.95
CA GLU A 43 14.43 -14.40 -7.76
C GLU A 43 13.19 -15.25 -8.07
N LYS A 44 12.80 -16.08 -7.11
CA LYS A 44 11.53 -16.82 -7.18
C LYS A 44 10.42 -15.85 -6.81
N VAL A 45 9.69 -15.38 -7.81
CA VAL A 45 8.56 -14.45 -7.63
C VAL A 45 7.26 -15.26 -7.54
N ILE A 46 6.40 -14.92 -6.57
CA ILE A 46 5.02 -15.40 -6.54
C ILE A 46 4.14 -14.16 -6.78
N HIS A 47 3.60 -14.03 -7.99
CA HIS A 47 2.66 -12.96 -8.30
C HIS A 47 1.23 -13.38 -7.93
N SER A 48 0.39 -12.41 -7.55
CA SER A 48 -1.03 -12.66 -7.25
C SER A 48 -1.80 -11.39 -7.56
N ILE A 49 -2.67 -11.45 -8.55
CA ILE A 49 -3.58 -10.35 -8.88
C ILE A 49 -4.87 -10.55 -8.07
N GLN A 50 -5.43 -9.48 -7.55
CA GLN A 50 -6.73 -9.55 -6.88
C GLN A 50 -7.60 -8.38 -7.36
N GLU A 51 -8.60 -8.69 -8.19
CA GLU A 51 -9.61 -7.73 -8.58
C GLU A 51 -10.65 -7.60 -7.45
N VAL A 52 -10.96 -6.35 -7.09
CA VAL A 52 -11.88 -6.00 -6.00
C VAL A 52 -12.67 -4.75 -6.37
N ASP A 53 -13.84 -4.57 -5.78
CA ASP A 53 -14.57 -3.31 -5.87
C ASP A 53 -13.81 -2.15 -5.19
N LYS A 54 -14.22 -0.91 -5.48
CA LYS A 54 -13.57 0.32 -4.99
C LYS A 54 -13.55 0.40 -3.46
N ALA A 55 -14.62 -0.01 -2.78
CA ALA A 55 -14.69 0.07 -1.32
C ALA A 55 -13.69 -0.89 -0.65
N LYS A 56 -13.58 -2.11 -1.20
CA LYS A 56 -12.61 -3.11 -0.76
C LYS A 56 -11.18 -2.73 -1.14
N PHE A 57 -10.96 -2.10 -2.30
CA PHE A 57 -9.66 -1.53 -2.68
C PHE A 57 -9.17 -0.53 -1.62
N VAL A 58 -9.99 0.47 -1.29
CA VAL A 58 -9.65 1.51 -0.29
C VAL A 58 -9.30 0.89 1.06
N LYS A 59 -10.10 -0.08 1.53
CA LYS A 59 -9.83 -0.80 2.80
C LYS A 59 -8.50 -1.54 2.78
N ILE A 60 -8.21 -2.28 1.71
CA ILE A 60 -6.95 -3.03 1.57
C ILE A 60 -5.76 -2.07 1.49
N PHE A 61 -5.88 -1.01 0.67
CA PHE A 61 -4.85 -0.01 0.47
C PHE A 61 -4.45 0.68 1.78
N ILE A 62 -5.42 1.21 2.52
CA ILE A 62 -5.19 1.85 3.83
C ILE A 62 -4.54 0.87 4.81
N SER A 63 -5.05 -0.36 4.88
CA SER A 63 -4.49 -1.38 5.76
C SER A 63 -3.03 -1.69 5.44
N ARG A 64 -2.67 -1.78 4.15
CA ARG A 64 -1.30 -2.02 3.70
C ARG A 64 -0.38 -0.83 3.98
N VAL A 65 -0.79 0.39 3.65
CA VAL A 65 -0.02 1.60 3.95
C VAL A 65 0.23 1.73 5.45
N ARG A 66 -0.78 1.48 6.28
CA ARG A 66 -0.64 1.48 7.74
C ARG A 66 0.49 0.57 8.22
N VAL A 67 0.56 -0.65 7.69
CA VAL A 67 1.61 -1.62 8.07
C VAL A 67 2.97 -1.18 7.53
N LEU A 68 3.06 -0.81 6.25
CA LEU A 68 4.32 -0.45 5.59
C LEU A 68 4.98 0.81 6.18
N PHE A 69 4.17 1.79 6.57
CA PHE A 69 4.63 3.04 7.16
C PHE A 69 4.60 3.01 8.69
N ASP A 70 4.18 1.90 9.30
CA ASP A 70 4.05 1.76 10.76
C ASP A 70 3.24 2.93 11.35
N LEU A 71 2.02 3.11 10.84
CA LEU A 71 1.11 4.16 11.29
C LEU A 71 0.33 3.69 12.53
N THR A 72 0.28 4.58 13.52
CA THR A 72 -0.61 4.43 14.67
C THR A 72 -2.08 4.52 14.24
N LEU A 73 -3.00 4.18 15.14
CA LEU A 73 -4.43 4.40 14.90
C LEU A 73 -4.74 5.88 14.64
N THR A 74 -3.94 6.80 15.21
CA THR A 74 -4.10 8.25 14.98
C THR A 74 -3.64 8.62 13.58
N GLY A 75 -2.41 8.28 13.18
CA GLY A 75 -1.89 8.52 11.83
C GLY A 75 -2.77 7.89 10.76
N ASN A 76 -3.25 6.66 10.98
CA ASN A 76 -4.13 5.98 10.03
C ASN A 76 -5.49 6.68 9.84
N LYS A 77 -6.06 7.30 10.89
CA LYS A 77 -7.29 8.10 10.77
C LYS A 77 -7.05 9.34 9.91
N LEU A 78 -5.94 10.06 10.13
CA LEU A 78 -5.60 11.23 9.33
C LEU A 78 -5.28 10.83 7.89
N PHE A 79 -4.57 9.72 7.68
CA PHE A 79 -4.32 9.17 6.36
C PHE A 79 -5.62 8.94 5.58
N TYR A 80 -6.63 8.34 6.25
CA TYR A 80 -7.94 8.12 5.64
C TYR A 80 -8.65 9.44 5.27
N ILE A 81 -8.57 10.47 6.12
CA ILE A 81 -9.12 11.80 5.84
C ILE A 81 -8.44 12.42 4.60
N PHE A 82 -7.11 12.32 4.48
CA PHE A 82 -6.40 12.83 3.30
C PHE A 82 -6.79 12.07 2.02
N MET A 83 -6.92 10.74 2.09
CA MET A 83 -7.42 9.92 0.97
C MET A 83 -8.83 10.34 0.52
N PHE A 84 -9.70 10.69 1.47
CA PHE A 84 -11.05 11.17 1.17
C PHE A 84 -10.98 12.48 0.38
N VAL A 85 -10.21 13.47 0.83
CA VAL A 85 -10.08 14.76 0.12
C VAL A 85 -9.46 14.60 -1.27
N MET A 86 -8.49 13.69 -1.43
CA MET A 86 -7.87 13.42 -2.72
C MET A 86 -8.82 12.81 -3.75
N SER A 87 -9.92 12.19 -3.30
CA SER A 87 -10.91 11.62 -4.21
C SER A 87 -11.63 12.70 -5.04
N ASP A 88 -11.73 13.92 -4.49
CA ASP A 88 -12.44 15.05 -5.11
C ASP A 88 -11.52 16.01 -5.88
N VAL A 89 -10.21 15.78 -5.85
CA VAL A 89 -9.21 16.71 -6.39
C VAL A 89 -8.32 16.00 -7.41
N ILE A 90 -8.46 16.38 -8.68
CA ILE A 90 -7.67 15.83 -9.79
C ILE A 90 -6.42 16.70 -10.00
N GLY A 91 -5.25 16.07 -10.06
CA GLY A 91 -4.02 16.70 -10.55
C GLY A 91 -3.43 17.78 -9.64
N LYS A 92 -3.85 17.88 -8.37
CA LYS A 92 -3.23 18.75 -7.38
C LYS A 92 -2.34 17.96 -6.43
N ASP A 93 -1.21 18.56 -6.10
CA ASP A 93 -0.23 18.08 -5.14
C ASP A 93 -0.35 18.77 -3.77
N GLU A 94 -1.29 19.69 -3.60
CA GLU A 94 -1.55 20.40 -2.35
C GLU A 94 -3.00 20.27 -1.85
N VAL A 95 -3.15 20.23 -0.53
CA VAL A 95 -4.43 20.09 0.16
C VAL A 95 -4.53 21.09 1.31
N TYR A 96 -5.57 21.92 1.30
CA TYR A 96 -5.98 22.66 2.49
C TYR A 96 -6.67 21.72 3.49
N MET A 97 -6.15 21.62 4.71
CA MET A 97 -6.62 20.71 5.75
C MET A 97 -6.46 21.35 7.14
N ASN A 98 -7.38 22.23 7.54
CA ASN A 98 -7.47 22.67 8.93
C ASN A 98 -8.24 21.66 9.79
N PHE A 99 -8.30 21.87 11.11
CA PHE A 99 -8.99 20.97 12.03
C PHE A 99 -10.49 20.83 11.70
N GLU A 100 -11.19 21.94 11.48
CA GLU A 100 -12.65 21.91 11.20
C GLU A 100 -12.96 21.10 9.94
N LYS A 101 -12.24 21.32 8.84
CA LYS A 101 -12.40 20.52 7.63
C LYS A 101 -12.13 19.04 7.88
N ALA A 102 -11.05 18.71 8.60
CA ALA A 102 -10.74 17.33 8.94
C ALA A 102 -11.82 16.68 9.81
N LYS A 103 -12.44 17.45 10.70
CA LYS A 103 -13.53 17.02 11.59
C LYS A 103 -14.83 16.79 10.80
N ASP A 104 -15.17 17.65 9.86
CA ASP A 104 -16.34 17.48 8.98
C ASP A 104 -16.21 16.20 8.14
N ILE A 105 -15.02 15.94 7.60
CA ILE A 105 -14.74 14.70 6.85
C ILE A 105 -14.79 13.48 7.76
N ALA A 106 -14.23 13.58 8.97
CA ALA A 106 -14.29 12.49 9.94
C ALA A 106 -15.74 12.10 10.27
N ALA A 107 -16.64 13.09 10.41
CA ALA A 107 -18.06 12.85 10.63
C ALA A 107 -18.72 12.14 9.44
N GLN A 108 -18.37 12.48 8.20
CA GLN A 108 -18.82 11.74 6.99
C GLN A 108 -18.30 10.30 6.93
N CYS A 109 -17.20 10.03 7.63
CA CYS A 109 -16.57 8.72 7.74
C CYS A 109 -17.00 7.95 8.99
N ASP A 110 -18.05 8.39 9.68
CA ASP A 110 -18.59 7.79 10.91
C ASP A 110 -17.58 7.70 12.08
N PHE A 111 -16.68 8.69 12.23
CA PHE A 111 -15.85 8.78 13.43
C PHE A 111 -15.59 10.20 13.94
N ASN A 112 -15.38 10.32 15.25
CA ASN A 112 -15.05 11.59 15.88
C ASN A 112 -13.55 11.89 15.82
N LEU A 113 -13.22 13.13 15.47
CA LEU A 113 -11.86 13.66 15.47
C LEU A 113 -11.73 14.78 16.51
N SER A 114 -10.89 14.56 17.52
CA SER A 114 -10.54 15.60 18.51
C SER A 114 -9.31 16.38 18.08
N ASN A 115 -9.19 17.62 18.59
CA ASN A 115 -8.03 18.48 18.32
C ASN A 115 -6.68 17.76 18.58
N PRO A 116 -6.47 17.10 19.74
CA PRO A 116 -5.21 16.39 19.99
C PRO A 116 -4.92 15.25 19.00
N VAL A 117 -5.95 14.54 18.54
CA VAL A 117 -5.80 13.46 17.55
C VAL A 117 -5.41 14.05 16.19
N TYR A 118 -6.06 15.15 15.79
CA TYR A 118 -5.72 15.86 14.55
C TYR A 118 -4.25 16.28 14.51
N TYR A 119 -3.78 17.05 15.51
CA TYR A 119 -2.41 17.57 15.49
C TYR A 119 -1.35 16.46 15.58
N ARG A 120 -1.58 15.42 16.39
CA ARG A 120 -0.68 14.26 16.45
C ARG A 120 -0.64 13.51 15.12
N GLY A 121 -1.79 13.32 14.48
CA GLY A 121 -1.85 12.63 13.20
C GLY A 121 -1.20 13.42 12.07
N ILE A 122 -1.41 14.74 12.00
CA ILE A 122 -0.69 15.61 11.04
C ILE A 122 0.81 15.48 11.23
N LYS A 123 1.30 15.59 12.47
CA LYS A 123 2.72 15.43 12.78
C LYS A 123 3.25 14.06 12.33
N GLU A 124 2.53 12.99 12.64
CA GLU A 124 2.92 11.64 12.25
C GLU A 124 2.99 11.47 10.72
N LEU A 125 2.02 11.99 9.96
CA LEU A 125 2.04 11.92 8.50
C LEU A 125 3.22 12.71 7.90
N ILE A 126 3.61 13.83 8.52
CA ILE A 126 4.81 14.59 8.14
C ILE A 126 6.07 13.79 8.44
N ASP A 127 6.20 13.24 9.66
CA ASP A 127 7.37 12.46 10.09
C ASP A 127 7.57 11.23 9.20
N LYS A 128 6.48 10.62 8.73
CA LYS A 128 6.47 9.47 7.81
C LYS A 128 6.58 9.86 6.32
N LYS A 129 6.76 11.15 6.01
CA LYS A 129 6.91 11.70 4.64
C LYS A 129 5.73 11.37 3.70
N ILE A 130 4.54 11.27 4.27
CA ILE A 130 3.29 11.08 3.52
C ILE A 130 2.74 12.42 3.06
N ILE A 131 2.91 13.45 3.88
CA ILE A 131 2.60 14.85 3.57
C ILE A 131 3.77 15.76 3.98
N ALA A 132 3.80 16.98 3.48
CA ALA A 132 4.74 18.02 3.91
C ALA A 132 3.99 19.33 4.15
N GLN A 133 4.43 20.12 5.12
CA GLN A 133 3.80 21.41 5.41
C GLN A 133 4.21 22.47 4.38
N SER A 134 3.24 23.19 3.82
CA SER A 134 3.50 24.37 2.99
C SER A 134 3.84 25.59 3.85
N LYS A 135 4.37 26.65 3.22
CA LYS A 135 4.50 27.97 3.85
C LYS A 135 3.14 28.58 4.19
N SER A 136 2.10 28.20 3.44
CA SER A 136 0.73 28.65 3.67
C SER A 136 0.08 27.85 4.79
N LYS A 137 -0.57 28.57 5.72
CA LYS A 137 -1.22 27.96 6.89
C LYS A 137 -2.25 26.90 6.47
N TYR A 138 -2.16 25.72 7.07
CA TYR A 138 -3.02 24.55 6.82
C TYR A 138 -2.99 24.00 5.39
N ILE A 139 -2.07 24.44 4.54
CA ILE A 139 -1.82 23.81 3.25
C ILE A 139 -0.71 22.78 3.42
N TYR A 140 -0.92 21.59 2.88
CA TYR A 140 0.05 20.50 2.90
C TYR A 140 0.27 19.98 1.49
N TYR A 141 1.53 19.77 1.13
CA TYR A 141 1.88 19.00 -0.04
C TYR A 141 1.68 17.51 0.25
N ILE A 142 1.20 16.75 -0.73
CA ILE A 142 1.04 15.30 -0.64
C ILE A 142 2.20 14.60 -1.34
N ASN A 143 2.57 13.42 -0.85
CA ASN A 143 3.45 12.53 -1.58
C ASN A 143 2.62 11.66 -2.54
N PRO A 144 2.62 11.91 -3.86
CA PRO A 144 1.80 11.16 -4.82
C PRO A 144 2.16 9.68 -4.93
N ALA A 145 3.35 9.28 -4.45
CA ALA A 145 3.72 7.86 -4.37
C ALA A 145 2.96 7.09 -3.29
N VAL A 146 2.33 7.79 -2.33
CA VAL A 146 1.63 7.19 -1.18
C VAL A 146 0.16 7.60 -1.12
N LEU A 147 -0.15 8.87 -1.44
CA LEU A 147 -1.49 9.44 -1.47
C LEU A 147 -1.85 9.79 -2.92
N PHE A 148 -2.74 9.03 -3.55
CA PHE A 148 -3.15 9.26 -4.93
C PHE A 148 -4.60 8.81 -5.18
N ASN A 149 -5.24 9.41 -6.18
CA ASN A 149 -6.59 9.05 -6.64
C ASN A 149 -6.51 8.02 -7.77
N GLY A 150 -6.14 6.79 -7.43
CA GLY A 150 -5.99 5.70 -8.40
C GLY A 150 -6.84 4.47 -8.05
N ASP A 151 -7.00 3.59 -9.03
CA ASP A 151 -7.74 2.33 -8.95
C ASP A 151 -6.83 1.10 -8.82
N ARG A 152 -5.51 1.32 -8.86
CA ARG A 152 -4.48 0.27 -8.89
C ARG A 152 -3.32 0.60 -7.97
N ALA A 153 -2.86 -0.40 -7.22
CA ALA A 153 -1.68 -0.35 -6.38
C ALA A 153 -0.97 -1.71 -6.41
N LYS A 154 0.35 -1.73 -6.61
CA LYS A 154 1.20 -2.93 -6.49
C LYS A 154 2.05 -2.77 -5.23
N PHE A 155 1.80 -3.61 -4.22
CA PHE A 155 2.66 -3.73 -3.05
C PHE A 155 3.63 -4.89 -3.27
N ILE A 156 4.93 -4.63 -3.15
CA ILE A 156 5.97 -5.65 -3.31
C ILE A 156 6.51 -5.97 -1.92
N GLU A 157 6.51 -7.25 -1.56
CA GLU A 157 7.05 -7.78 -0.31
C GLU A 157 8.19 -8.72 -0.65
N GLU A 158 9.35 -8.49 -0.03
CA GLU A 158 10.54 -9.31 -0.23
C GLU A 158 10.96 -9.94 1.09
N ILE A 159 11.15 -11.26 1.08
CA ILE A 159 11.61 -12.03 2.24
C ILE A 159 13.03 -12.52 1.95
N ARG A 160 14.00 -12.02 2.71
CA ARG A 160 15.40 -12.43 2.65
C ARG A 160 15.83 -13.14 3.92
N VAL A 161 16.62 -14.20 3.78
CA VAL A 161 17.35 -14.78 4.92
C VAL A 161 18.44 -13.79 5.30
N LYS A 162 18.50 -13.42 6.58
CA LYS A 162 19.59 -12.59 7.10
C LYS A 162 20.87 -13.42 7.13
N GLU A 163 21.93 -12.96 6.48
CA GLU A 163 23.23 -13.63 6.58
C GLU A 163 23.71 -13.61 8.04
N GLU A 164 23.90 -14.79 8.63
CA GLU A 164 24.59 -14.90 9.90
C GLU A 164 26.08 -14.64 9.63
N LYS A 165 26.62 -13.55 10.18
CA LYS A 165 28.06 -13.35 10.25
C LYS A 165 28.64 -14.51 11.04
N LYS A 166 29.26 -15.47 10.35
CA LYS A 166 30.11 -16.46 10.99
C LYS A 166 31.19 -15.70 11.75
N LEU A 167 31.09 -15.65 13.09
CA LEU A 167 32.21 -15.23 13.93
C LEU A 167 33.37 -16.18 13.58
N LYS A 168 34.43 -15.61 13.01
CA LYS A 168 35.73 -16.29 12.89
C LYS A 168 36.40 -16.31 14.24
#